data_AF-A0ABD0KQ82-F1
#
_entry.id   AF-A0ABD0KQ82-F1
#
_cell.length_a   1.000
_cell.length_b   1.000
_cell.length_c   1.000
_cell.angle_alpha   90.00
_cell.angle_beta   90.00
_cell.angle_gamma   90.00
#
_symmetry.space_group_name_H-M   'P 1'
#
loop_
_entity.id
_entity.type
_entity.pdbx_description
1 polymer ?
#
loop_
_entity_poly.entity_id
_entity_poly.type
_entity_poly.pdbx_seq_one_letter_code
_entity_poly.pdbx_strand_id
1 'polypeptide(L)'
;LHASLPELQCYWPDTLMGRVLEKSAIYLYPCIIQFSLICACVMYVMWHQVGHIPKKPQGEDSLPDTRASDSDICDDKDDEDVARLNRLTMRGMRLSRERGLGLEQTLIFISLTGLITFAVFNVVAALLSPGGEHQVLIVVSNLIMMTQACTQTVFLLAAMHVKPARSSDLTRKPGRQWVTFLLVCNFALWAVAAFGTQHVEHNQLQAEFYGPKAWSIFCHVSVPLGIYFRFHSTVCLSNVWKNAWKVRRE
;
A
#
# COMPACT_ATOMS: atom_id res chain seq x y z
N LEU A 1 -59.93 -2.57 5.68
CA LEU A 1 -58.70 -2.95 4.96
C LEU A 1 -57.52 -2.14 5.50
N HIS A 2 -56.73 -2.71 6.41
CA HIS A 2 -55.35 -2.33 6.65
C HIS A 2 -54.62 -3.65 6.92
N ALA A 3 -53.94 -4.14 5.89
CA ALA A 3 -53.13 -5.34 5.99
C ALA A 3 -51.89 -5.00 6.81
N SER A 4 -51.81 -5.55 8.01
CA SER A 4 -50.59 -5.62 8.80
C SER A 4 -49.62 -6.54 8.06
N LEU A 5 -48.58 -5.94 7.46
CA LEU A 5 -47.41 -6.67 7.00
C LEU A 5 -46.79 -7.39 8.20
N PRO A 6 -46.52 -8.71 8.15
CA PRO A 6 -45.78 -9.37 9.21
C PRO A 6 -44.36 -8.79 9.21
N GLU A 7 -43.93 -8.27 10.36
CA GLU A 7 -42.53 -7.92 10.58
C GLU A 7 -41.69 -9.15 10.25
N LEU A 8 -40.77 -8.99 9.29
CA LEU A 8 -39.77 -10.00 8.97
C LEU A 8 -38.77 -10.03 10.13
N GLN A 9 -39.19 -10.55 11.28
CA GLN A 9 -38.37 -10.68 12.46
C GLN A 9 -37.45 -11.88 12.23
N CYS A 10 -36.27 -11.58 11.69
CA CYS A 10 -35.17 -12.50 11.48
C CYS A 10 -34.75 -13.15 12.81
N TYR A 11 -35.40 -14.24 13.20
CA TYR A 11 -35.06 -15.06 14.35
C TYR A 11 -33.84 -15.94 14.02
N TRP A 12 -32.64 -15.40 14.21
CA TRP A 12 -31.37 -16.13 14.07
C TRP A 12 -30.69 -16.65 15.35
N PRO A 13 -31.16 -16.41 16.60
CA PRO A 13 -30.28 -16.53 17.76
C PRO A 13 -29.77 -17.95 18.07
N ASP A 14 -30.49 -19.01 17.66
CA ASP A 14 -30.17 -20.37 18.14
C ASP A 14 -29.58 -21.34 17.10
N THR A 15 -29.56 -20.96 15.82
CA THR A 15 -29.00 -21.85 14.78
C THR A 15 -27.46 -21.83 14.80
N LEU A 16 -26.83 -22.98 14.56
CA LEU A 16 -25.37 -23.09 14.46
C LEU A 16 -24.80 -22.09 13.43
N MET A 17 -25.54 -21.85 12.34
CA MET A 17 -25.20 -20.85 11.33
C MET A 17 -25.22 -19.43 11.90
N GLY A 18 -26.23 -19.05 12.70
CA GLY A 18 -26.30 -17.73 13.35
C GLY A 18 -25.12 -17.46 14.28
N ARG A 19 -24.79 -18.42 15.16
CA ARG A 19 -23.64 -18.31 16.07
C ARG A 19 -22.29 -18.31 15.36
N VAL A 20 -22.14 -19.09 14.28
CA VAL A 20 -20.93 -19.09 13.46
C VAL A 20 -20.80 -17.77 12.71
N LEU A 21 -21.89 -17.27 12.13
CA LEU A 21 -21.89 -16.03 11.38
C LEU A 21 -21.62 -14.83 12.32
N GLU A 22 -22.24 -14.78 13.49
CA GLU A 22 -22.01 -13.73 14.49
C GLU A 22 -20.56 -13.72 14.98
N LYS A 23 -19.99 -14.90 15.31
CA LYS A 23 -18.58 -15.02 15.66
C LYS A 23 -17.64 -14.66 14.51
N SER A 24 -18.05 -14.94 13.27
CA SER A 24 -17.24 -14.67 12.08
C SER A 24 -17.37 -13.22 11.59
N ALA A 25 -18.51 -12.57 11.85
CA ALA A 25 -18.82 -11.22 11.37
C ALA A 25 -17.82 -10.19 11.88
N ILE A 26 -17.36 -10.34 13.12
CA ILE A 26 -16.36 -9.45 13.74
C ILE A 26 -15.01 -9.55 13.02
N TYR A 27 -14.68 -10.70 12.42
CA TYR A 27 -13.49 -10.88 11.58
C TYR A 27 -13.72 -10.45 10.13
N LEU A 28 -14.93 -10.65 9.60
CA LEU A 28 -15.28 -10.29 8.22
C LEU A 28 -15.38 -8.78 8.02
N TYR A 29 -15.80 -8.03 9.03
CA TYR A 29 -16.01 -6.60 8.94
C TYR A 29 -14.72 -5.80 8.61
N PRO A 30 -13.59 -5.98 9.33
CA PRO A 30 -12.31 -5.40 8.93
C PRO A 30 -11.83 -5.85 7.55
N CYS A 31 -12.10 -7.11 7.17
CA CYS A 31 -11.70 -7.65 5.87
C CYS A 31 -12.42 -6.96 4.71
N ILE A 32 -13.72 -6.67 4.85
CA ILE A 32 -14.53 -5.98 3.84
C ILE A 32 -14.05 -4.54 3.66
N ILE A 33 -13.74 -3.84 4.76
CA ILE A 33 -13.21 -2.47 4.68
C ILE A 33 -11.82 -2.47 4.02
N GLN A 34 -10.95 -3.40 4.39
CA GLN A 34 -9.62 -3.53 3.77
C GLN A 34 -9.72 -3.83 2.27
N PHE A 35 -10.59 -4.77 1.88
CA PHE A 35 -10.85 -5.09 0.48
C PHE A 35 -11.28 -3.83 -0.28
N SER A 36 -12.20 -3.06 0.28
CA SER A 36 -12.70 -1.82 -0.34
C SER A 36 -11.60 -0.77 -0.53
N LEU A 37 -10.72 -0.60 0.47
CA LEU A 37 -9.56 0.30 0.39
C LEU A 37 -8.52 -0.16 -0.63
N ILE A 38 -8.24 -1.47 -0.70
CA ILE A 38 -7.32 -2.04 -1.69
C ILE A 38 -7.88 -1.88 -3.09
N CYS A 39 -9.18 -2.16 -3.30
CA CYS A 39 -9.85 -1.94 -4.57
C CYS A 39 -9.83 -0.47 -4.99
N ALA A 40 -10.12 0.46 -4.08
CA ALA A 40 -10.04 1.89 -4.34
C ALA A 40 -8.62 2.32 -4.75
N CYS A 41 -7.58 1.82 -4.05
CA CYS A 41 -6.19 2.05 -4.39
C CYS A 41 -5.84 1.52 -5.78
N VAL A 42 -6.18 0.25 -6.07
CA VAL A 42 -5.88 -0.37 -7.37
C VAL A 42 -6.61 0.33 -8.50
N MET A 43 -7.89 0.68 -8.31
CA MET A 43 -8.64 1.47 -9.28
C MET A 43 -8.04 2.85 -9.48
N TYR A 44 -7.59 3.53 -8.41
CA TYR A 44 -6.92 4.83 -8.52
C TYR A 44 -5.61 4.69 -9.33
N VAL A 45 -4.79 3.68 -9.04
CA VAL A 45 -3.53 3.40 -9.77
C VAL A 45 -3.82 3.11 -11.24
N MET A 46 -4.81 2.27 -11.53
CA MET A 46 -5.21 1.94 -12.90
C MET A 46 -5.76 3.15 -13.65
N TRP A 47 -6.64 3.92 -13.01
CA TRP A 47 -7.23 5.13 -13.58
C TRP A 47 -6.17 6.19 -13.91
N HIS A 48 -5.18 6.37 -13.04
CA HIS A 48 -4.07 7.29 -13.27
C HIS A 48 -3.07 6.79 -14.34
N GLN A 49 -3.17 5.52 -14.77
CA GLN A 49 -2.37 4.93 -15.84
C GLN A 49 -3.12 4.83 -17.18
N VAL A 50 -4.45 4.83 -17.18
CA VAL A 50 -5.30 4.83 -18.37
C VAL A 50 -5.27 6.21 -19.02
N GLY A 51 -4.73 6.29 -20.23
CA GLY A 51 -4.74 7.52 -21.05
C GLY A 51 -3.41 7.89 -21.73
N HIS A 52 -2.30 7.22 -21.40
CA HIS A 52 -1.02 7.49 -22.05
C HIS A 52 -0.67 6.44 -23.10
N ILE A 53 -1.29 6.59 -24.28
CA ILE A 53 -0.80 5.96 -25.51
C ILE A 53 0.45 6.77 -25.95
N PRO A 54 1.65 6.20 -26.03
CA PRO A 54 2.71 6.84 -26.79
C PRO A 54 2.25 6.90 -28.24
N LYS A 55 1.97 8.11 -28.75
CA LYS A 55 1.63 8.30 -30.17
C LYS A 55 2.77 7.70 -31.00
N LYS A 56 2.51 6.59 -31.71
CA LYS A 56 3.33 6.17 -32.83
C LYS A 56 3.31 7.32 -33.83
N PRO A 57 4.45 7.81 -34.34
CA PRO A 57 4.42 8.64 -35.54
C PRO A 57 3.83 7.78 -36.66
N GLN A 58 2.65 8.16 -37.14
CA GLN A 58 2.12 7.66 -38.41
C GLN A 58 2.99 8.25 -39.52
N GLY A 59 3.74 7.38 -40.17
CA GLY A 59 4.52 7.66 -41.37
C GLY A 59 4.45 6.44 -42.29
N GLU A 60 3.25 5.94 -42.53
CA GLU A 60 2.96 5.03 -43.65
C GLU A 60 1.87 5.72 -44.48
N ASP A 61 2.29 6.50 -45.45
CA ASP A 61 1.48 6.82 -46.61
C ASP A 61 2.34 6.60 -47.85
N SER A 62 1.85 5.71 -48.72
CA SER A 62 2.16 5.58 -50.15
C SER A 62 3.35 4.70 -50.56
N LEU A 63 3.05 3.45 -50.94
CA LEU A 63 3.75 2.80 -52.06
C LEU A 63 3.57 3.65 -53.33
N PRO A 64 4.63 3.78 -54.15
CA PRO A 64 4.46 3.31 -55.53
C PRO A 64 5.64 2.43 -55.97
N ASP A 65 5.30 1.35 -56.68
CA ASP A 65 6.19 0.65 -57.60
C ASP A 65 6.91 1.67 -58.51
N THR A 66 8.24 1.62 -58.65
CA THR A 66 8.97 1.58 -59.95
C THR A 66 10.49 1.39 -59.74
N ARG A 67 11.01 0.28 -60.29
CA ARG A 67 12.33 0.00 -60.89
C ARG A 67 13.61 0.74 -60.41
N ALA A 68 14.56 -0.09 -59.95
CA ALA A 68 16.03 -0.09 -60.14
C ALA A 68 16.77 1.23 -60.45
N SER A 69 17.68 1.63 -59.57
CA SER A 69 19.00 2.20 -59.87
C SER A 69 19.87 2.22 -58.60
N ASP A 70 21.10 1.71 -58.72
CA ASP A 70 22.16 1.70 -57.69
C ASP A 70 22.47 3.10 -57.15
N SER A 71 22.56 3.23 -55.82
CA SER A 71 23.59 4.03 -55.14
C SER A 71 23.61 3.69 -53.65
N ASP A 72 24.73 3.13 -53.20
CA ASP A 72 25.09 3.02 -51.80
C ASP A 72 25.09 4.42 -51.15
N ILE A 73 24.02 4.73 -50.42
CA ILE A 73 24.02 5.73 -49.36
C ILE A 73 23.53 4.99 -48.12
N CYS A 74 24.48 4.65 -47.24
CA CYS A 74 24.21 3.99 -45.98
C CYS A 74 23.21 4.81 -45.16
N ASP A 75 22.03 4.24 -44.92
CA ASP A 75 21.30 4.01 -43.64
C ASP A 75 21.60 4.86 -42.37
N ASP A 76 22.25 6.02 -42.43
CA ASP A 76 22.59 6.81 -41.23
C ASP A 76 21.38 7.54 -40.63
N LYS A 77 20.33 7.79 -41.44
CA LYS A 77 19.15 8.57 -41.01
C LYS A 77 18.17 7.74 -40.17
N ASP A 78 18.02 6.46 -40.52
CA ASP A 78 17.18 5.51 -39.79
C ASP A 78 17.80 5.19 -38.41
N ASP A 79 19.12 5.14 -38.30
CA ASP A 79 19.81 4.97 -37.01
C ASP A 79 19.64 6.17 -36.06
N GLU A 80 19.65 7.42 -36.56
CA GLU A 80 19.41 8.59 -35.72
C GLU A 80 17.96 8.63 -35.19
N ASP A 81 17.00 8.27 -36.03
CA ASP A 81 15.57 8.23 -35.68
C ASP A 81 15.26 7.06 -34.73
N VAL A 82 15.85 5.88 -34.93
CA VAL A 82 15.80 4.76 -33.99
C VAL A 82 16.44 5.14 -32.65
N ALA A 83 17.59 5.83 -32.66
CA ALA A 83 18.22 6.31 -31.44
C ALA A 83 17.38 7.39 -30.73
N ARG A 84 16.73 8.29 -31.47
CA ARG A 84 15.76 9.27 -30.91
C ARG A 84 14.56 8.56 -30.30
N LEU A 85 14.00 7.56 -30.98
CA LEU A 85 12.86 6.79 -30.50
C LEU A 85 13.20 6.01 -29.22
N ASN A 86 14.38 5.39 -29.17
CA ASN A 86 14.88 4.72 -27.97
C ASN A 86 15.08 5.71 -26.80
N ARG A 87 15.60 6.91 -27.08
CA ARG A 87 15.73 7.97 -26.06
C ARG A 87 14.37 8.45 -25.54
N LEU A 88 13.39 8.64 -26.42
CA LEU A 88 12.03 9.05 -26.05
C LEU A 88 11.31 7.96 -25.25
N THR A 89 11.44 6.70 -25.66
CA THR A 89 10.89 5.54 -24.96
C THR A 89 11.51 5.40 -23.57
N MET A 90 12.84 5.53 -23.46
CA MET A 90 13.53 5.55 -22.15
C MET A 90 13.09 6.71 -21.26
N ARG A 91 12.86 7.90 -21.83
CA ARG A 91 12.32 9.06 -21.09
C ARG A 91 10.89 8.78 -20.60
N GLY A 92 10.04 8.21 -21.44
CA GLY A 92 8.67 7.80 -21.08
C GLY A 92 8.64 6.79 -19.93
N MET A 93 9.51 5.77 -19.97
CA MET A 93 9.65 4.80 -18.89
C MET A 93 10.13 5.44 -17.57
N ARG A 94 11.09 6.37 -17.63
CA ARG A 94 11.55 7.10 -16.42
C ARG A 94 10.44 7.98 -15.83
N LEU A 95 9.70 8.70 -16.66
CA LEU A 95 8.60 9.56 -16.22
C LEU A 95 7.45 8.74 -15.62
N SER A 96 7.13 7.59 -16.20
CA SER A 96 6.13 6.65 -15.65
C SER A 96 6.59 6.09 -14.30
N ARG A 97 7.86 5.73 -14.17
CA ARG A 97 8.45 5.25 -12.90
C ARG A 97 8.47 6.32 -11.81
N GLU A 98 8.85 7.56 -12.13
CA GLU A 98 8.84 8.68 -11.18
C GLU A 98 7.41 9.02 -10.71
N ARG A 99 6.44 8.99 -11.62
CA ARG A 99 5.02 9.15 -11.27
C ARG A 99 4.51 8.01 -10.38
N GLY A 100 4.89 6.77 -10.67
CA GLY A 100 4.59 5.61 -9.83
C GLY A 100 5.15 5.74 -8.42
N LEU A 101 6.41 6.16 -8.29
CA LEU A 101 7.07 6.43 -7.00
C LEU A 101 6.37 7.54 -6.21
N GLY A 102 5.97 8.63 -6.88
CA GLY A 102 5.24 9.74 -6.22
C GLY A 102 3.87 9.31 -5.67
N LEU A 103 3.19 8.40 -6.37
CA LEU A 103 1.93 7.85 -5.89
C LEU A 103 2.12 6.93 -4.68
N GLU A 104 3.03 5.96 -4.76
CA GLU A 104 3.37 5.08 -3.63
C GLU A 104 3.76 5.89 -2.38
N GLN A 105 4.55 6.94 -2.56
CA GLN A 105 4.93 7.87 -1.49
C GLN A 105 3.73 8.62 -0.89
N THR A 106 2.76 9.03 -1.70
CA THR A 106 1.56 9.70 -1.20
C THR A 106 0.69 8.74 -0.37
N LEU A 107 0.52 7.51 -0.84
CA LEU A 107 -0.27 6.48 -0.17
C LEU A 107 0.32 6.07 1.18
N ILE A 108 1.66 5.98 1.29
CA ILE A 108 2.31 5.68 2.57
C ILE A 108 2.13 6.81 3.59
N PHE A 109 2.13 8.08 3.17
CA PHE A 109 1.89 9.20 4.07
C PHE A 109 0.44 9.28 4.57
N ILE A 110 -0.54 9.07 3.70
CA ILE A 110 -1.97 9.07 4.07
C ILE A 110 -2.23 8.02 5.16
N SER A 111 -1.72 6.80 4.94
CA SER A 111 -1.92 5.69 5.87
C SER A 111 -1.09 5.81 7.15
N LEU A 112 0.13 6.36 7.07
CA LEU A 112 0.93 6.71 8.25
C LEU A 112 0.21 7.74 9.12
N THR A 113 -0.46 8.72 8.52
CA THR A 113 -1.18 9.77 9.27
C THR A 113 -2.30 9.16 10.12
N GLY A 114 -3.06 8.20 9.59
CA GLY A 114 -4.08 7.47 10.34
C GLY A 114 -3.50 6.69 11.52
N LEU A 115 -2.36 6.01 11.31
CA LEU A 115 -1.67 5.24 12.36
C LEU A 115 -1.13 6.15 13.48
N ILE A 116 -0.50 7.28 13.13
CA ILE A 116 0.02 8.24 14.11
C ILE A 116 -1.12 8.88 14.88
N THR A 117 -2.22 9.27 14.22
CA THR A 117 -3.39 9.84 14.90
C THR A 117 -3.98 8.84 15.90
N PHE A 118 -4.10 7.57 15.52
CA PHE A 118 -4.52 6.49 16.43
C PHE A 118 -3.61 6.37 17.65
N ALA A 119 -2.29 6.37 17.44
CA ALA A 119 -1.34 6.28 18.54
C ALA A 119 -1.43 7.48 19.49
N VAL A 120 -1.52 8.70 18.94
CA VAL A 120 -1.61 9.94 19.72
C VAL A 120 -2.86 9.95 20.58
N PHE A 121 -4.02 9.58 20.03
CA PHE A 121 -5.28 9.56 20.80
C PHE A 121 -5.24 8.54 21.94
N ASN A 122 -4.63 7.36 21.70
CA ASN A 122 -4.42 6.37 22.76
C ASN A 122 -3.48 6.89 23.86
N VAL A 123 -2.38 7.54 23.50
CA VAL A 123 -1.43 8.12 24.47
C VAL A 123 -2.09 9.24 25.27
N VAL A 124 -2.84 10.14 24.63
CA VAL A 124 -3.54 11.25 25.29
C VAL A 124 -4.55 10.72 26.31
N ALA A 125 -5.40 9.76 25.93
CA ALA A 125 -6.35 9.16 26.86
C ALA A 125 -5.66 8.47 28.04
N ALA A 126 -4.54 7.77 27.79
CA ALA A 126 -3.79 7.08 28.84
C ALA A 126 -3.07 8.05 29.81
N LEU A 127 -2.55 9.18 29.31
CA LEU A 127 -1.87 10.19 30.14
C LEU A 127 -2.84 11.01 31.01
N LEU A 128 -4.09 11.18 30.56
CA LEU A 128 -5.11 11.95 31.26
C LEU A 128 -5.98 11.11 32.20
N SER A 129 -5.91 9.79 32.12
CA SER A 129 -6.66 8.87 32.99
C SER A 129 -5.91 8.60 34.30
N PRO A 130 -6.60 8.50 35.46
CA PRO A 130 -5.96 8.27 36.76
C PRO A 130 -5.27 6.90 36.86
N GLY A 131 -4.04 6.90 37.39
CA GLY A 131 -3.00 5.87 37.27
C GLY A 131 -3.36 4.41 37.56
N GLY A 132 -3.07 3.52 36.60
CA GLY A 132 -3.05 2.05 36.77
C GLY A 132 -2.03 1.36 35.84
N GLU A 133 -1.67 0.11 36.12
CA GLU A 133 -0.66 -0.65 35.34
C GLU A 133 -1.01 -0.73 33.85
N HIS A 134 -2.30 -0.86 33.52
CA HIS A 134 -2.79 -0.96 32.14
C HIS A 134 -2.48 0.28 31.29
N GLN A 135 -2.49 1.48 31.88
CA GLN A 135 -2.22 2.73 31.15
C GLN A 135 -0.76 2.83 30.71
N VAL A 136 0.17 2.39 31.54
CA VAL A 136 1.60 2.35 31.21
C VAL A 136 1.82 1.45 29.99
N LEU A 137 1.16 0.29 29.95
CA LEU A 137 1.22 -0.61 28.79
C LEU A 137 0.66 0.05 27.52
N ILE A 138 -0.45 0.79 27.61
CA ILE A 138 -1.02 1.53 26.47
C ILE A 138 -0.03 2.58 25.96
N VAL A 139 0.57 3.38 26.84
CA VAL A 139 1.54 4.41 26.44
C VAL A 139 2.76 3.77 25.79
N VAL A 140 3.36 2.78 26.45
CA VAL A 140 4.58 2.11 25.96
C VAL A 140 4.33 1.43 24.61
N SER A 141 3.23 0.68 24.48
CA SER A 141 2.89 0.00 23.22
C SER A 141 2.63 0.97 22.07
N ASN A 142 1.93 2.09 22.30
CA ASN A 142 1.67 3.09 21.27
C ASN A 142 2.95 3.88 20.88
N LEU A 143 3.85 4.15 21.83
CA LEU A 143 5.16 4.74 21.52
C LEU A 143 6.01 3.79 20.67
N ILE A 144 6.07 2.50 21.02
CA ILE A 144 6.77 1.49 20.22
C ILE A 144 6.16 1.42 18.80
N MET A 145 4.84 1.46 18.68
CA MET A 145 4.15 1.47 17.39
C MET A 145 4.54 2.69 16.54
N MET A 146 4.58 3.90 17.13
CA MET A 146 5.00 5.11 16.43
C MET A 146 6.46 5.03 15.99
N THR A 147 7.37 4.66 16.89
CA THR A 147 8.80 4.57 16.58
C THR A 147 9.06 3.55 15.47
N GLN A 148 8.40 2.39 15.52
CA GLN A 148 8.52 1.35 14.51
C GLN A 148 7.97 1.82 13.15
N ALA A 149 6.81 2.47 13.11
CA ALA A 149 6.21 2.97 11.87
C ALA A 149 7.01 4.11 11.23
N CYS A 150 7.55 5.03 12.04
CA CYS A 150 8.43 6.10 11.57
C CYS A 150 9.72 5.52 10.99
N THR A 151 10.37 4.60 11.71
CA THR A 151 11.61 3.95 11.25
C THR A 151 11.39 3.21 9.93
N GLN A 152 10.28 2.48 9.81
CA GLN A 152 9.91 1.77 8.59
C GLN A 152 9.65 2.73 7.42
N THR A 153 8.96 3.85 7.66
CA THR A 153 8.70 4.87 6.63
C THR A 153 10.00 5.51 6.14
N VAL A 154 10.89 5.91 7.06
CA VAL A 154 12.20 6.48 6.70
C VAL A 154 13.02 5.49 5.87
N PHE A 155 13.04 4.23 6.28
CA PHE A 155 13.73 3.17 5.53
C PHE A 155 13.15 3.00 4.12
N LEU A 156 11.82 2.99 3.98
CA LEU A 156 11.17 2.87 2.68
C LEU A 156 11.42 4.07 1.77
N LEU A 157 11.32 5.29 2.28
CA LEU A 157 11.65 6.50 1.53
C LEU A 157 13.09 6.46 1.06
N ALA A 158 14.04 6.15 1.95
CA ALA A 158 15.45 6.00 1.58
C ALA A 158 15.62 4.94 0.49
N ALA A 159 15.05 3.76 0.68
CA ALA A 159 15.20 2.64 -0.25
C ALA A 159 14.56 2.88 -1.63
N MET A 160 13.47 3.65 -1.69
CA MET A 160 12.83 4.07 -2.95
C MET A 160 13.71 5.06 -3.75
N HIS A 161 14.57 5.83 -3.08
CA HIS A 161 15.50 6.76 -3.72
C HIS A 161 16.88 6.14 -4.04
N VAL A 162 17.21 4.95 -3.53
CA VAL A 162 18.46 4.26 -3.86
C VAL A 162 18.47 3.81 -5.32
N LYS A 163 19.51 4.20 -6.07
CA LYS A 163 19.76 3.73 -7.45
C LYS A 163 20.32 2.30 -7.43
N PRO A 164 20.00 1.45 -8.42
CA PRO A 164 20.50 0.08 -8.46
C PRO A 164 22.04 0.05 -8.48
N ALA A 165 22.62 -0.87 -7.70
CA ALA A 165 24.07 -1.01 -7.52
C ALA A 165 24.77 -1.34 -8.85
N ARG A 166 25.96 -0.75 -9.03
CA ARG A 166 26.83 -1.00 -10.19
C ARG A 166 27.26 -2.47 -10.22
N SER A 167 27.38 -3.06 -11.41
CA SER A 167 27.62 -4.50 -11.64
C SER A 167 28.79 -5.10 -10.84
N SER A 168 29.80 -4.30 -10.47
CA SER A 168 30.96 -4.72 -9.66
C SER A 168 30.66 -4.99 -8.19
N ASP A 169 29.62 -4.39 -7.59
CA ASP A 169 29.22 -4.58 -6.18
C ASP A 169 28.22 -5.73 -5.97
N LEU A 170 27.70 -6.31 -7.05
CA LEU A 170 26.63 -7.32 -6.99
C LEU A 170 27.10 -8.73 -6.61
N THR A 171 28.40 -8.99 -6.67
CA THR A 171 29.02 -10.29 -6.34
C THR A 171 28.89 -10.63 -4.85
N ARG A 172 28.81 -9.64 -3.96
CA ARG A 172 28.71 -9.84 -2.50
C ARG A 172 27.29 -9.80 -1.92
N LYS A 173 26.28 -9.34 -2.69
CA LYS A 173 24.87 -9.16 -2.28
C LYS A 173 24.69 -8.73 -0.80
N PRO A 174 25.37 -7.68 -0.31
CA PRO A 174 25.29 -7.31 1.10
C PRO A 174 23.84 -6.93 1.45
N GLY A 175 23.33 -7.42 2.58
CA GLY A 175 22.02 -7.03 3.15
C GLY A 175 20.79 -7.81 2.68
N ARG A 176 20.89 -8.75 1.72
CA ARG A 176 19.72 -9.50 1.22
C ARG A 176 18.98 -10.28 2.31
N GLN A 177 19.73 -10.92 3.21
CA GLN A 177 19.17 -11.71 4.31
C GLN A 177 18.40 -10.83 5.30
N TRP A 178 18.94 -9.66 5.65
CA TRP A 178 18.30 -8.68 6.53
C TRP A 178 17.03 -8.09 5.95
N VAL A 179 17.01 -7.77 4.65
CA VAL A 179 15.80 -7.27 3.98
C VAL A 179 14.72 -8.36 3.90
N THR A 180 15.10 -9.63 3.66
CA THR A 180 14.15 -10.74 3.68
C THR A 180 13.58 -10.97 5.08
N PHE A 181 14.41 -10.95 6.13
CA PHE A 181 13.94 -11.03 7.52
C PHE A 181 12.98 -9.89 7.86
N LEU A 182 13.34 -8.65 7.52
CA LEU A 182 12.47 -7.48 7.71
C LEU A 182 11.14 -7.62 6.96
N LEU A 183 11.11 -8.23 5.78
CA LEU A 183 9.88 -8.48 5.03
C LEU A 183 8.99 -9.49 5.75
N VAL A 184 9.56 -10.59 6.25
CA VAL A 184 8.80 -11.59 7.03
C VAL A 184 8.25 -10.98 8.32
N CYS A 185 9.06 -10.21 9.06
CA CYS A 185 8.60 -9.52 10.26
C CYS A 185 7.49 -8.49 9.96
N ASN A 186 7.61 -7.73 8.88
CA ASN A 186 6.58 -6.76 8.48
C ASN A 186 5.29 -7.44 8.04
N PHE A 187 5.38 -8.54 7.31
CA PHE A 187 4.22 -9.35 6.95
C PHE A 187 3.56 -9.98 8.19
N ALA A 188 4.35 -10.46 9.15
CA ALA A 188 3.82 -10.99 10.41
C ALA A 188 3.12 -9.89 11.24
N LEU A 189 3.70 -8.69 11.32
CA LEU A 189 3.08 -7.54 11.97
C LEU A 189 1.79 -7.11 11.27
N TRP A 190 1.74 -7.17 9.93
CA TRP A 190 0.51 -6.98 9.18
C TRP A 190 -0.54 -8.04 9.54
N ALA A 191 -0.16 -9.32 9.58
CA ALA A 191 -1.08 -10.41 9.91
C ALA A 191 -1.64 -10.25 11.34
N VAL A 192 -0.81 -9.90 12.31
CA VAL A 192 -1.25 -9.59 13.68
C VAL A 192 -2.19 -8.38 13.70
N ALA A 193 -1.90 -7.32 12.93
CA ALA A 193 -2.79 -6.17 12.84
C ALA A 193 -4.13 -6.49 12.15
N ALA A 194 -4.13 -7.37 11.15
CA ALA A 194 -5.31 -7.75 10.39
C ALA A 194 -6.22 -8.73 11.14
N PHE A 195 -5.64 -9.69 11.88
CA PHE A 195 -6.39 -10.76 12.55
C PHE A 195 -6.49 -10.59 14.07
N GLY A 196 -5.59 -9.83 14.71
CA GLY A 196 -5.51 -9.68 16.16
C GLY A 196 -6.21 -8.44 16.74
N THR A 197 -6.72 -7.52 15.92
CA THR A 197 -7.28 -6.22 16.38
C THR A 197 -8.69 -6.28 16.96
N GLN A 198 -9.25 -7.48 17.17
CA GLN A 198 -10.55 -7.67 17.84
C GLN A 198 -10.58 -7.09 19.27
N HIS A 199 -9.42 -6.86 19.89
CA HIS A 199 -9.32 -6.33 21.26
C HIS A 199 -9.40 -4.79 21.38
N VAL A 200 -9.28 -4.03 20.28
CA VAL A 200 -9.21 -2.55 20.35
C VAL A 200 -10.57 -1.94 20.73
N GLU A 201 -11.67 -2.56 20.32
CA GLU A 201 -13.03 -2.17 20.73
C GLU A 201 -13.30 -2.42 22.23
N HIS A 202 -12.46 -3.22 22.89
CA HIS A 202 -12.63 -3.60 24.30
C HIS A 202 -11.80 -2.78 25.29
N ASN A 203 -11.02 -1.80 24.80
CA ASN A 203 -10.31 -0.85 25.65
C ASN A 203 -11.30 0.12 26.29
N GLN A 204 -11.96 -0.36 27.35
CA GLN A 204 -13.00 0.36 28.10
C GLN A 204 -12.53 1.76 28.52
N LEU A 205 -11.23 1.93 28.82
CA LEU A 205 -10.65 3.20 29.23
C LEU A 205 -10.78 4.31 28.16
N GLN A 206 -10.50 4.01 26.89
CA GLN A 206 -10.59 4.98 25.80
C GLN A 206 -12.04 5.28 25.44
N ALA A 207 -12.90 4.25 25.49
CA ALA A 207 -14.33 4.40 25.27
C ALA A 207 -15.00 5.21 26.40
N GLU A 208 -14.52 5.09 27.63
CA GLU A 208 -14.98 5.88 28.78
C GLU A 208 -14.53 7.34 28.68
N PHE A 209 -13.28 7.58 28.24
CA PHE A 209 -12.73 8.93 28.07
C PHE A 209 -13.34 9.71 26.90
N TYR A 210 -13.40 9.11 25.70
CA TYR A 210 -13.89 9.79 24.49
C TYR A 210 -15.39 9.59 24.22
N GLY A 211 -16.02 8.66 24.92
CA GLY A 211 -17.37 8.20 24.65
C GLY A 211 -17.39 7.03 23.65
N PRO A 212 -18.21 5.99 23.91
CA PRO A 212 -18.15 4.73 23.16
C PRO A 212 -18.49 4.90 21.67
N LYS A 213 -19.45 5.77 21.34
CA LYS A 213 -19.86 6.00 19.94
C LYS A 213 -18.78 6.73 19.14
N ALA A 214 -18.18 7.77 19.70
CA ALA A 214 -17.13 8.54 19.03
C ALA A 214 -15.85 7.70 18.87
N TRP A 215 -15.47 6.97 19.93
CA TRP A 215 -14.33 6.07 19.90
C TRP A 215 -14.49 4.97 18.84
N SER A 216 -15.68 4.37 18.75
CA SER A 216 -15.96 3.35 17.74
C SER A 216 -15.82 3.93 16.32
N ILE A 217 -16.46 5.07 16.01
CA ILE A 217 -16.33 5.73 14.69
C ILE A 217 -14.85 6.00 14.35
N PHE A 218 -14.09 6.50 15.32
CA PHE A 218 -12.67 6.77 15.14
C PHE A 218 -11.86 5.50 14.83
N CYS A 219 -12.11 4.40 15.55
CA CYS A 219 -11.46 3.12 15.31
C CYS A 219 -11.80 2.56 13.92
N HIS A 220 -13.05 2.72 13.48
CA HIS A 220 -13.52 2.28 12.17
C HIS A 220 -12.80 2.97 11.00
N VAL A 221 -12.27 4.18 11.21
CA VAL A 221 -11.45 4.87 10.20
C VAL A 221 -9.97 4.55 10.36
N SER A 222 -9.47 4.59 11.60
CA SER A 222 -8.04 4.56 11.87
C SER A 222 -7.43 3.15 11.82
N VAL A 223 -8.16 2.13 12.26
CA VAL A 223 -7.67 0.74 12.26
C VAL A 223 -7.45 0.24 10.82
N PRO A 224 -8.39 0.41 9.87
CA PRO A 224 -8.16 0.04 8.47
C PRO A 224 -6.99 0.78 7.83
N LEU A 225 -6.79 2.06 8.13
CA LEU A 225 -5.63 2.84 7.66
C LEU A 225 -4.32 2.26 8.20
N GLY A 226 -4.29 1.85 9.48
CA GLY A 226 -3.13 1.19 10.08
C GLY A 226 -2.83 -0.15 9.42
N ILE A 227 -3.84 -0.97 9.14
CA ILE A 227 -3.65 -2.27 8.45
C ILE A 227 -3.19 -2.05 7.02
N TYR A 228 -3.76 -1.06 6.32
CA TYR A 228 -3.34 -0.67 4.98
C TYR A 228 -1.89 -0.19 4.96
N PHE A 229 -1.46 0.63 5.93
CA PHE A 229 -0.06 1.04 6.06
C PHE A 229 0.87 -0.19 6.13
N ARG A 230 0.54 -1.18 6.97
CA ARG A 230 1.33 -2.43 7.13
C ARG A 230 1.37 -3.26 5.86
N PHE A 231 0.25 -3.36 5.16
CA PHE A 231 0.16 -4.07 3.89
C PHE A 231 0.98 -3.37 2.80
N HIS A 232 0.72 -2.09 2.58
CA HIS A 232 1.35 -1.30 1.52
C HIS A 232 2.87 -1.19 1.71
N SER A 233 3.31 -0.95 2.94
CA SER A 233 4.74 -0.93 3.28
C SER A 233 5.44 -2.27 3.03
N THR A 234 4.75 -3.40 3.21
CA THR A 234 5.25 -4.74 2.84
C THR A 234 5.36 -4.91 1.31
N VAL A 235 4.37 -4.41 0.56
CA VAL A 235 4.41 -4.42 -0.91
C VAL A 235 5.55 -3.57 -1.45
N CYS A 236 5.72 -2.33 -0.97
CA CYS A 236 6.83 -1.44 -1.33
C CYS A 236 8.17 -2.09 -1.01
N LEU A 237 8.31 -2.69 0.18
CA LEU A 237 9.53 -3.39 0.58
C LEU A 237 9.83 -4.58 -0.35
N SER A 238 8.80 -5.32 -0.78
CA SER A 238 8.97 -6.43 -1.73
C SER A 238 9.42 -5.95 -3.12
N ASN A 239 8.93 -4.79 -3.57
CA ASN A 239 9.34 -4.17 -4.83
C ASN A 239 10.78 -3.67 -4.77
N VAL A 240 11.14 -2.99 -3.68
CA VAL A 240 12.53 -2.60 -3.40
C VAL A 240 13.42 -3.85 -3.39
N TRP A 241 13.03 -4.91 -2.68
CA TRP A 241 13.80 -6.14 -2.61
C TRP A 241 13.96 -6.80 -4.00
N LYS A 242 12.91 -6.86 -4.82
CA LYS A 242 13.00 -7.39 -6.19
C LYS A 242 13.94 -6.57 -7.08
N ASN A 243 13.96 -5.25 -6.91
CA ASN A 243 14.68 -4.33 -7.77
C ASN A 243 16.13 -4.09 -7.34
N ALA A 244 16.44 -4.22 -6.04
CA ALA A 244 17.77 -3.93 -5.49
C ALA A 244 18.88 -4.87 -6.02
N TRP A 245 18.53 -6.10 -6.42
CA TRP A 245 19.50 -7.09 -6.94
C TRP A 245 19.26 -7.48 -8.41
N LYS A 246 18.42 -6.74 -9.15
CA LYS A 246 18.24 -6.99 -10.58
C LYS A 246 19.39 -6.31 -11.35
N VAL A 247 20.31 -7.11 -11.90
CA VAL A 247 21.40 -6.62 -12.77
C VAL A 247 20.79 -5.86 -13.94
N ARG A 248 21.23 -4.62 -14.17
CA ARG A 248 20.95 -3.92 -15.42
C ARG A 248 21.72 -4.66 -16.51
N ARG A 249 21.05 -5.44 -17.36
CA ARG A 249 21.64 -5.88 -18.62
C ARG A 249 21.78 -4.62 -19.47
N GLU A 250 23.02 -4.18 -19.64
CA GLU A 250 23.40 -3.18 -20.64
C GLU A 250 23.19 -3.75 -22.03
#